data_AF-A0A955MK85-F1
#
_entry.id   AF-A0A955MK85-F1
#
_cell.length_a   1.000
_cell.length_b   1.000
_cell.length_c   1.000
_cell.angle_alpha   90.00
_cell.angle_beta   90.00
_cell.angle_gamma   90.00
#
_symmetry.space_group_name_H-M   'P 1'
#
loop_
_entity.id
_entity.type
_entity.pdbx_description
1 polymer ?
#
loop_
_entity_poly.entity_id
_entity_poly.type
_entity_poly.pdbx_seq_one_letter_code
_entity_poly.pdbx_strand_id
1 'polypeptide(L)'
;MGLTAGSVLYSKDSEQIHFTHCTIVALQYASFSAQDQPIHIENSLVVGQDLDRILQPSPVSYSLIEGGHMGEGNIDADPLFVDPENGDYRLRYGSPCIDAGAETDLMTDLDGNPRPVDIIGLGHDGPAAFDMGAYEFQSPRSDLNRDGYVNHLDLMILQQDWGKVSGP
;
A
#
# COMPACT_ATOMS: atom_id res chain seq x y z
N MET A 1 -23.49 -20.23 -16.89
CA MET A 1 -23.27 -19.03 -17.73
C MET A 1 -22.08 -18.31 -17.13
N GLY A 2 -20.91 -18.46 -17.74
CA GLY A 2 -19.67 -17.84 -17.26
C GLY A 2 -19.71 -16.36 -17.56
N LEU A 3 -19.62 -15.53 -16.52
CA LEU A 3 -19.36 -14.12 -16.69
C LEU A 3 -17.92 -13.99 -17.20
N THR A 4 -17.79 -13.64 -18.48
CA THR A 4 -16.50 -13.27 -19.06
C THR A 4 -16.07 -11.95 -18.41
N ALA A 5 -15.06 -12.01 -17.56
CA ALA A 5 -14.36 -10.83 -17.06
C ALA A 5 -14.03 -9.88 -18.24
N GLY A 6 -14.40 -8.61 -18.10
CA GLY A 6 -13.99 -7.55 -19.02
C GLY A 6 -12.75 -6.85 -18.49
N SER A 7 -11.92 -6.33 -19.38
CA SER A 7 -10.79 -5.49 -18.96
C SER A 7 -11.30 -4.16 -18.41
N VAL A 8 -10.80 -3.76 -17.24
CA VAL A 8 -11.10 -2.46 -16.63
C VAL A 8 -10.21 -1.37 -17.25
N LEU A 9 -9.01 -1.74 -17.71
CA LEU A 9 -8.06 -0.86 -18.41
C LEU A 9 -7.42 -1.60 -19.59
N TYR A 10 -7.34 -0.92 -20.74
CA TYR A 10 -6.71 -1.45 -21.95
C TYR A 10 -5.90 -0.38 -22.68
N SER A 11 -4.63 -0.65 -22.97
CA SER A 11 -3.81 0.14 -23.89
C SER A 11 -3.67 -0.57 -25.24
N LYS A 12 -4.02 0.15 -26.31
CA LYS A 12 -4.01 -0.35 -27.69
C LYS A 12 -2.70 -0.04 -28.44
N ASP A 13 -2.05 1.06 -28.09
CA ASP A 13 -0.87 1.57 -28.77
C ASP A 13 0.40 1.22 -27.99
N SER A 14 1.58 1.61 -28.48
CA SER A 14 2.87 1.37 -27.80
C SER A 14 3.07 2.19 -26.51
N GLU A 15 2.02 2.82 -25.98
CA GLU A 15 2.08 3.55 -24.71
C GLU A 15 1.99 2.59 -23.53
N GLN A 16 2.96 2.73 -22.62
CA GLN A 16 3.08 1.91 -21.43
C GLN A 16 2.10 2.37 -20.35
N ILE A 17 1.46 1.41 -19.68
CA ILE A 17 0.70 1.66 -18.46
C ILE A 17 1.66 1.48 -17.29
N HIS A 18 1.78 2.51 -16.44
CA HIS A 18 2.58 2.48 -15.22
C HIS A 18 1.66 2.66 -14.02
N PHE A 19 1.73 1.72 -13.08
CA PHE A 19 1.18 1.87 -11.74
C PHE A 19 2.34 2.10 -10.79
N THR A 20 2.41 3.31 -10.24
CA THR A 20 3.42 3.70 -9.25
C THR A 20 2.69 4.19 -8.02
N HIS A 21 2.97 3.62 -6.85
CA HIS A 21 2.28 3.99 -5.61
C HIS A 21 0.76 3.91 -5.71
N CYS A 22 0.26 2.80 -6.23
CA CYS A 22 -1.17 2.53 -6.35
C CYS A 22 -1.62 1.48 -5.33
N THR A 23 -2.83 1.62 -4.79
CA THR A 23 -3.51 0.54 -4.06
C THR A 23 -4.64 0.02 -4.91
N ILE A 24 -4.48 -1.19 -5.43
CA ILE A 24 -5.38 -1.84 -6.37
C ILE A 24 -6.01 -3.03 -5.68
N VAL A 25 -7.31 -2.95 -5.44
CA VAL A 25 -8.08 -3.89 -4.61
C VAL A 25 -9.35 -4.33 -5.31
N ALA A 26 -10.00 -5.37 -4.77
CA ALA A 26 -11.33 -5.83 -5.21
C ALA A 26 -11.42 -6.20 -6.70
N LEU A 27 -10.38 -6.86 -7.21
CA LEU A 27 -10.22 -7.21 -8.63
C LEU A 27 -11.08 -8.40 -9.10
N GLN A 28 -12.20 -8.70 -8.42
CA GLN A 28 -13.03 -9.83 -8.84
C GLN A 28 -13.56 -9.59 -10.25
N TYR A 29 -13.11 -10.42 -11.20
CA TYR A 29 -13.42 -10.29 -12.64
C TYR A 29 -12.85 -9.05 -13.33
N ALA A 30 -11.90 -8.35 -12.72
CA ALA A 30 -11.14 -7.28 -13.37
C ALA A 30 -9.90 -7.86 -14.07
N SER A 31 -9.53 -7.28 -15.20
CA SER A 31 -8.22 -7.49 -15.81
C SER A 31 -7.64 -6.19 -16.34
N PHE A 32 -6.32 -6.10 -16.36
CA PHE A 32 -5.58 -5.08 -17.08
C PHE A 32 -4.93 -5.74 -18.29
N SER A 33 -4.99 -5.10 -19.44
CA SER A 33 -4.47 -5.68 -20.68
C SER A 33 -3.77 -4.62 -21.51
N ALA A 34 -2.71 -5.02 -22.19
CA ALA A 34 -2.01 -4.19 -23.16
C ALA A 34 -1.58 -5.07 -24.33
N GLN A 35 -1.65 -4.55 -25.55
CA GLN A 35 -1.44 -5.35 -26.75
C GLN A 35 0.05 -5.57 -27.07
N ASP A 36 0.86 -4.52 -26.97
CA ASP A 36 2.24 -4.52 -27.49
C ASP A 36 3.30 -4.13 -26.46
N GLN A 37 2.91 -3.76 -25.24
CA GLN A 37 3.81 -3.38 -24.13
C GLN A 37 3.32 -4.01 -22.82
N PRO A 38 4.22 -4.40 -21.90
CA PRO A 38 3.84 -4.88 -20.59
C PRO A 38 3.30 -3.73 -19.72
N ILE A 39 2.55 -4.09 -18.67
CA ILE A 39 2.10 -3.15 -17.65
C ILE A 39 3.18 -3.08 -16.57
N HIS A 40 3.68 -1.89 -16.24
CA HIS A 40 4.68 -1.73 -15.19
C HIS A 40 3.98 -1.49 -13.86
N ILE A 41 4.38 -2.23 -12.83
CA ILE A 41 3.85 -2.06 -11.47
C ILE A 41 5.04 -1.89 -10.53
N GLU A 42 5.10 -0.76 -9.84
CA GLU A 42 6.15 -0.44 -8.90
C GLU A 42 5.58 0.25 -7.66
N ASN A 43 6.17 0.00 -6.49
CA ASN A 43 5.76 0.63 -5.23
C ASN A 43 4.27 0.51 -4.93
N SER A 44 3.61 -0.55 -5.39
CA SER A 44 2.15 -0.66 -5.40
C SER A 44 1.66 -1.85 -4.59
N LEU A 45 0.41 -1.79 -4.15
CA LEU A 45 -0.30 -2.88 -3.49
C LEU A 45 -1.33 -3.44 -4.47
N VAL A 46 -1.24 -4.72 -4.80
CA VAL A 46 -2.22 -5.41 -5.65
C VAL A 46 -2.78 -6.57 -4.85
N VAL A 47 -4.02 -6.40 -4.40
CA VAL A 47 -4.71 -7.31 -3.48
C VAL A 47 -6.00 -7.78 -4.15
N GLY A 48 -6.17 -9.09 -4.25
CA GLY A 48 -7.29 -9.70 -4.93
C GLY A 48 -6.99 -11.14 -5.35
N GLN A 49 -7.95 -11.72 -6.04
CA GLN A 49 -7.88 -13.09 -6.56
C GLN A 49 -7.71 -13.06 -8.08
N ASP A 50 -7.21 -14.15 -8.67
CA ASP A 50 -7.03 -14.32 -10.11
C ASP A 50 -6.12 -13.27 -10.79
N LEU A 51 -5.09 -12.79 -10.07
CA LEU A 51 -4.18 -11.72 -10.53
C LEU A 51 -3.30 -12.11 -11.73
N ASP A 52 -3.23 -13.39 -12.09
CA ASP A 52 -2.50 -13.88 -13.26
C ASP A 52 -2.87 -13.15 -14.56
N ARG A 53 -4.09 -12.62 -14.65
CA ARG A 53 -4.59 -11.91 -15.85
C ARG A 53 -4.11 -10.46 -15.92
N ILE A 54 -3.52 -9.95 -14.84
CA ILE A 54 -3.00 -8.59 -14.70
C ILE A 54 -1.46 -8.58 -14.80
N LEU A 55 -0.82 -9.69 -14.43
CA LEU A 55 0.62 -9.74 -14.15
C LEU A 55 1.48 -10.36 -15.27
N GLN A 56 0.92 -10.78 -16.42
CA GLN A 56 1.69 -11.50 -17.45
C GLN A 56 2.00 -10.68 -18.72
N PRO A 57 3.28 -10.64 -19.19
CA PRO A 57 4.53 -10.61 -18.43
C PRO A 57 4.84 -9.16 -18.06
N SER A 58 4.27 -8.72 -16.94
CA SER A 58 4.40 -7.36 -16.42
C SER A 58 5.63 -7.29 -15.53
N PRO A 59 6.60 -6.37 -15.74
CA PRO A 59 7.66 -6.14 -14.77
C PRO A 59 7.03 -5.56 -13.50
N VAL A 60 7.26 -6.24 -12.39
CA VAL A 60 6.78 -5.84 -11.07
C VAL A 60 7.97 -5.78 -10.11
N SER A 61 8.14 -4.66 -9.44
CA SER A 61 9.21 -4.44 -8.45
C SER A 61 8.68 -3.67 -7.25
N TYR A 62 9.32 -3.85 -6.09
CA TYR A 62 9.01 -3.14 -4.85
C TYR A 62 7.51 -3.04 -4.57
N SER A 63 6.76 -4.11 -4.82
CA SER A 63 5.30 -4.12 -4.72
C SER A 63 4.82 -5.30 -3.90
N LEU A 64 3.71 -5.12 -3.18
CA LEU A 64 3.02 -6.23 -2.54
C LEU A 64 1.98 -6.79 -3.50
N ILE A 65 2.10 -8.08 -3.81
CA ILE A 65 1.16 -8.79 -4.68
C ILE A 65 0.59 -9.98 -3.92
N GLU A 66 -0.72 -10.00 -3.68
CA GLU A 66 -1.39 -11.11 -3.00
C GLU A 66 -1.25 -12.40 -3.82
N GLY A 67 -0.76 -13.47 -3.19
CA GLY A 67 -0.47 -14.73 -3.87
C GLY A 67 0.92 -14.77 -4.52
N GLY A 68 1.68 -13.67 -4.39
CA GLY A 68 3.07 -13.55 -4.75
C GLY A 68 3.32 -13.30 -6.24
N HIS A 69 4.41 -12.57 -6.50
CA HIS A 69 4.91 -12.35 -7.85
C HIS A 69 6.43 -12.17 -7.84
N MET A 70 7.11 -12.80 -8.79
CA MET A 70 8.56 -12.67 -8.91
C MET A 70 8.95 -11.23 -9.30
N GLY A 71 9.99 -10.72 -8.65
CA GLY A 71 10.52 -9.38 -8.90
C GLY A 71 11.38 -8.92 -7.73
N GLU A 72 12.23 -7.93 -7.98
CA GLU A 72 13.05 -7.33 -6.92
C GLU A 72 12.16 -6.60 -5.92
N GLY A 73 12.41 -6.78 -4.62
CA GLY A 73 11.69 -6.06 -3.56
C GLY A 73 10.21 -6.40 -3.41
N ASN A 74 9.66 -7.37 -4.16
CA ASN A 74 8.25 -7.73 -4.03
C ASN A 74 7.96 -8.47 -2.73
N ILE A 75 6.75 -8.26 -2.21
CA ILE A 75 6.27 -8.82 -0.95
C ILE A 75 5.01 -9.64 -1.21
N ASP A 76 4.87 -10.76 -0.50
CA ASP A 76 3.65 -11.57 -0.42
C ASP A 76 3.28 -11.75 1.06
N ALA A 77 2.45 -10.85 1.56
CA ALA A 77 2.03 -10.79 2.96
C ALA A 77 0.70 -10.02 3.08
N ASP A 78 0.13 -9.97 4.28
CA ASP A 78 -1.01 -9.09 4.58
C ASP A 78 -0.52 -7.63 4.64
N PRO A 79 -1.08 -6.69 3.84
CA PRO A 79 -0.73 -5.27 3.90
C PRO A 79 -1.07 -4.60 5.24
N LEU A 80 -1.92 -5.21 6.08
CA LEU A 80 -2.40 -4.65 7.34
C LEU A 80 -3.09 -3.29 7.15
N PHE A 81 -4.14 -3.24 6.33
CA PHE A 81 -4.96 -2.04 6.15
C PHE A 81 -5.70 -1.63 7.43
N VAL A 82 -5.99 -0.33 7.56
CA VAL A 82 -6.76 0.23 8.69
C VAL A 82 -8.17 -0.32 8.71
N ASP A 83 -8.92 -0.14 7.62
CA ASP A 83 -10.31 -0.59 7.50
C ASP A 83 -10.69 -0.81 6.02
N PRO A 84 -10.23 -1.90 5.40
CA PRO A 84 -10.43 -2.16 3.97
C PRO A 84 -11.90 -2.44 3.62
N GLU A 85 -12.74 -2.85 4.58
CA GLU A 85 -14.17 -3.08 4.37
C GLU A 85 -14.94 -1.76 4.19
N ASN A 86 -14.45 -0.67 4.79
CA ASN A 86 -15.00 0.67 4.64
C ASN A 86 -14.19 1.57 3.68
N GLY A 87 -13.21 0.99 2.97
CA GLY A 87 -12.42 1.68 1.95
C GLY A 87 -11.22 2.46 2.47
N ASP A 88 -10.83 2.27 3.73
CA ASP A 88 -9.64 2.87 4.32
C ASP A 88 -8.43 1.94 4.13
N TYR A 89 -7.72 2.18 3.03
CA TYR A 89 -6.54 1.41 2.63
C TYR A 89 -5.23 2.04 3.09
N ARG A 90 -5.26 2.93 4.08
CA ARG A 90 -4.04 3.37 4.77
C ARG A 90 -3.42 2.16 5.47
N LEU A 91 -2.10 2.16 5.59
CA LEU A 91 -1.36 1.10 6.29
C LEU A 91 -1.50 1.28 7.80
N ARG A 92 -1.55 0.18 8.55
CA ARG A 92 -1.43 0.18 10.01
C ARG A 92 0.02 0.04 10.42
N TYR A 93 0.29 0.44 11.67
CA TYR A 93 1.56 0.17 12.33
C TYR A 93 1.95 -1.31 12.20
N GLY A 94 3.18 -1.56 11.75
CA GLY A 94 3.72 -2.91 11.59
C GLY A 94 3.40 -3.57 10.25
N SER A 95 2.77 -2.86 9.31
CA SER A 95 2.64 -3.32 7.92
C SER A 95 4.01 -3.65 7.32
N PRO A 96 4.14 -4.76 6.58
CA PRO A 96 5.38 -5.08 5.85
C PRO A 96 5.64 -4.15 4.67
N CYS A 97 4.66 -3.32 4.30
CA CYS A 97 4.77 -2.35 3.22
C CYS A 97 5.39 -1.01 3.63
N ILE A 98 5.58 -0.81 4.94
CA ILE A 98 6.21 0.40 5.48
C ILE A 98 7.72 0.35 5.20
N ASP A 99 8.26 1.45 4.67
CA ASP A 99 9.67 1.66 4.27
C ASP A 99 10.21 0.59 3.31
N ALA A 100 9.34 -0.03 2.52
CA ALA A 100 9.69 -1.15 1.65
C ALA A 100 9.66 -0.79 0.15
N GLY A 101 9.20 0.42 -0.19
CA GLY A 101 9.20 0.96 -1.54
C GLY A 101 10.57 1.45 -2.00
N ALA A 102 10.73 1.55 -3.32
CA ALA A 102 11.86 2.20 -3.97
C ALA A 102 11.69 3.73 -4.03
N GLU A 103 12.83 4.43 -4.14
CA GLU A 103 12.88 5.89 -4.28
C GLU A 103 12.12 6.39 -5.51
N THR A 104 11.45 7.53 -5.37
CA THR A 104 10.67 8.17 -6.44
C THR A 104 10.61 9.69 -6.26
N ASP A 105 10.22 10.40 -7.32
CA ASP A 105 9.96 11.84 -7.30
C ASP A 105 8.54 12.21 -6.81
N LEU A 106 7.70 11.21 -6.46
CA LEU A 106 6.37 11.43 -5.89
C LEU A 106 6.47 11.80 -4.41
N MET A 107 6.32 13.09 -4.13
CA MET A 107 6.53 13.66 -2.78
C MET A 107 5.26 13.78 -1.92
N THR A 108 4.11 13.34 -2.44
CA THR A 108 2.84 13.35 -1.70
C THR A 108 2.02 12.10 -1.98
N ASP A 109 1.31 11.64 -0.95
CA ASP A 109 0.38 10.51 -1.06
C ASP A 109 -1.03 10.95 -1.51
N LEU A 110 -1.98 10.00 -1.55
CA LEU A 110 -3.36 10.24 -1.99
C LEU A 110 -4.14 11.21 -1.08
N ASP A 111 -3.81 11.29 0.21
CA ASP A 111 -4.41 12.24 1.16
C ASP A 111 -3.69 13.61 1.16
N GLY A 112 -2.64 13.76 0.35
CA GLY A 112 -1.83 14.96 0.27
C GLY A 112 -0.81 15.09 1.40
N ASN A 113 -0.53 14.02 2.14
CA ASN A 113 0.53 13.98 3.13
C ASN A 113 1.90 13.88 2.44
N PRO A 114 2.98 14.36 3.08
CA PRO A 114 4.33 14.18 2.57
C PRO A 114 4.70 12.71 2.40
N ARG A 115 5.59 12.44 1.44
CA ARG A 115 6.28 11.17 1.19
C ARG A 115 7.74 11.48 0.79
N PRO A 116 8.73 10.69 1.22
CA PRO A 116 8.63 9.67 2.25
C PRO A 116 8.49 10.27 3.65
N VAL A 117 7.95 9.51 4.60
CA VAL A 117 7.96 9.88 6.02
C VAL A 117 8.73 8.83 6.82
N ASP A 118 10.01 9.12 7.07
CA ASP A 118 10.84 8.30 7.95
C ASP A 118 10.42 8.49 9.42
N ILE A 119 9.86 7.42 10.01
CA ILE A 119 9.47 7.38 11.41
C ILE A 119 10.54 6.61 12.18
N ILE A 120 11.43 7.36 12.84
CA ILE A 120 12.54 6.81 13.63
C ILE A 120 12.12 5.57 14.45
N GLY A 121 12.79 4.45 14.20
CA GLY A 121 12.56 3.19 14.91
C GLY A 121 11.43 2.32 14.36
N LEU A 122 10.88 2.66 13.19
CA LEU A 122 10.06 1.80 12.35
C LEU A 122 10.78 1.55 11.04
N GLY A 123 10.74 0.30 10.57
CA GLY A 123 11.27 -0.10 9.27
C GLY A 123 12.73 0.26 9.01
N HIS A 124 12.96 1.01 7.93
CA HIS A 124 14.28 1.31 7.38
C HIS A 124 14.63 2.78 7.63
N ASP A 125 15.52 3.05 8.59
CA ASP A 125 15.97 4.42 8.86
C ASP A 125 16.77 4.97 7.65
N GLY A 126 16.28 6.01 6.97
CA GLY A 126 16.97 6.61 5.82
C GLY A 126 16.09 7.35 4.80
N PRO A 127 16.70 8.10 3.87
CA PRO A 127 15.99 8.96 2.91
C PRO A 127 15.17 8.20 1.84
N ALA A 128 15.26 6.86 1.79
CA ALA A 128 14.53 6.00 0.87
C ALA A 128 13.44 5.16 1.57
N ALA A 129 12.94 5.64 2.70
CA ALA A 129 11.87 5.04 3.50
C ALA A 129 10.47 5.30 2.87
N PHE A 130 10.29 4.91 1.61
CA PHE A 130 8.99 5.05 0.92
C PHE A 130 8.09 3.86 1.25
N ASP A 131 6.80 4.12 1.43
CA ASP A 131 5.83 3.05 1.61
C ASP A 131 5.25 2.56 0.29
N MET A 132 4.99 1.27 0.20
CA MET A 132 4.25 0.74 -0.95
C MET A 132 2.76 1.13 -0.86
N GLY A 133 2.18 1.52 -1.99
CA GLY A 133 0.75 1.82 -2.13
C GLY A 133 0.43 3.30 -2.26
N ALA A 134 -0.87 3.59 -2.28
CA ALA A 134 -1.39 4.94 -2.50
C ALA A 134 -1.19 5.90 -1.32
N TYR A 135 -0.99 5.35 -0.12
CA TYR A 135 -0.88 6.10 1.13
C TYR A 135 0.50 5.94 1.72
N GLU A 136 1.03 7.03 2.29
CA GLU A 136 2.20 6.98 3.14
C GLU A 136 1.73 6.83 4.58
N PHE A 137 2.32 5.89 5.32
CA PHE A 137 2.07 5.67 6.73
C PHE A 137 2.46 6.91 7.52
N GLN A 138 1.44 7.66 7.92
CA GLN A 138 1.59 8.70 8.92
C GLN A 138 1.50 8.04 10.29
N SER A 139 2.46 8.33 11.17
CA SER A 139 2.37 8.00 12.60
C SER A 139 1.98 9.25 13.39
N PRO A 140 0.69 9.61 13.43
CA PRO A 140 0.26 10.71 14.26
C PRO A 140 0.52 10.32 15.72
N ARG A 141 1.33 11.12 16.43
CA ARG A 141 1.65 10.92 17.85
C ARG A 141 0.42 10.83 18.78
N SER A 142 -0.75 11.18 18.26
CA SER A 142 -2.03 11.17 18.98
C SER A 142 -2.83 9.88 18.79
N ASP A 143 -2.44 9.00 17.86
CA ASP A 143 -2.96 7.63 17.75
C ASP A 143 -2.20 6.75 18.77
N LEU A 144 -2.75 6.68 19.98
CA LEU A 144 -2.14 6.02 21.12
C LEU A 144 -2.40 4.51 21.10
N ASN A 145 -3.51 4.06 20.49
CA ASN A 145 -3.86 2.65 20.39
C ASN A 145 -3.30 1.98 19.11
N ARG A 146 -2.79 2.78 18.17
CA ARG A 146 -2.24 2.36 16.87
C ARG A 146 -3.26 1.64 15.99
N ASP A 147 -4.51 2.10 16.04
CA ASP A 147 -5.58 1.59 15.18
C ASP A 147 -5.65 2.32 13.83
N GLY A 148 -4.88 3.40 13.64
CA GLY A 148 -4.85 4.20 12.42
C GLY A 148 -5.81 5.40 12.45
N TYR A 149 -6.53 5.61 13.55
CA TYR A 149 -7.41 6.75 13.75
C TYR A 149 -7.03 7.49 15.03
N VAL A 150 -7.15 8.82 15.01
CA VAL A 150 -7.12 9.63 16.24
C VAL A 150 -8.54 9.90 16.67
N ASN A 151 -9.02 9.17 17.68
CA ASN A 151 -10.42 9.18 18.09
C ASN A 151 -10.63 9.05 19.63
N HIS A 152 -11.86 8.73 20.05
CA HIS A 152 -12.22 8.64 21.47
C HIS A 152 -11.49 7.51 22.22
N LEU A 153 -11.03 6.46 21.52
CA LEU A 153 -10.26 5.36 22.10
C LEU A 153 -8.86 5.83 22.53
N ASP A 154 -8.22 6.70 21.76
CA ASP A 154 -6.95 7.33 22.17
C ASP A 154 -7.14 8.22 23.39
N LEU A 155 -8.25 8.97 23.40
CA LEU A 155 -8.60 9.78 24.56
C LEU A 155 -8.81 8.92 25.80
N MET A 156 -9.39 7.72 25.67
CA MET A 156 -9.55 6.79 26.79
C MET A 156 -8.20 6.28 27.29
N ILE A 157 -7.24 5.98 26.41
CA ILE A 157 -5.87 5.61 26.82
C ILE A 157 -5.22 6.78 27.56
N LEU A 158 -5.31 7.99 27.00
CA LEU A 158 -4.77 9.18 27.62
C LEU A 158 -5.38 9.44 29.00
N GLN A 159 -6.71 9.31 29.12
CA GLN A 159 -7.42 9.48 30.38
C GLN A 159 -7.02 8.39 31.39
N GLN A 160 -6.87 7.15 30.94
CA GLN A 160 -6.48 6.04 31.79
C GLN A 160 -5.09 6.24 32.37
N ASP A 161 -4.14 6.76 31.60
CA ASP A 161 -2.75 6.93 32.02
C ASP A 161 -2.41 8.35 32.49
N TRP A 162 -3.42 9.23 32.54
CA TRP A 162 -3.24 10.61 32.94
C TRP A 162 -2.63 10.74 34.33
N GLY A 163 -1.45 11.36 34.40
CA GLY A 163 -0.74 11.58 35.66
C GLY A 163 -0.10 10.33 36.29
N LYS A 164 -0.13 9.17 35.60
CA LYS A 164 0.68 8.02 36.02
C LYS A 164 2.15 8.29 35.69
N VAL A 165 3.02 7.94 36.63
CA VAL A 165 4.47 7.89 36.41
C VAL A 165 4.84 6.41 36.36
N SER A 166 5.46 5.96 35.27
CA SER A 166 6.11 4.64 35.27
C SER A 166 7.13 4.63 36.41
N GLY A 167 7.04 3.61 37.29
CA GLY A 167 7.98 3.43 38.41
C GLY A 167 9.44 3.36 37.94
N PRO A 168 10.40 3.56 38.86
CA PRO A 168 11.82 3.67 38.54
C PRO A 168 12.37 2.48 37.77
#